data_AF-A0A2D6N6T6-F1
#
_entry.id   AF-A0A2D6N6T6-F1
#
_cell.length_a   1.000
_cell.length_b   1.000
_cell.length_c   1.000
_cell.angle_alpha   90.00
_cell.angle_beta   90.00
_cell.angle_gamma   90.00
#
_symmetry.space_group_name_H-M   'P 1'
#
loop_
_entity.id
_entity.type
_entity.pdbx_description
1 polymer ?
#
loop_
_entity_poly.entity_id
_entity_poly.type
_entity_poly.pdbx_seq_one_letter_code
_entity_poly.pdbx_strand_id
1 'polypeptide(L)'
;MTTAGYLFLAEAADKTQLIVIAFAARLPARQVLAGVILAALLVNLLSVTVGSLLGSAFPRTPLQVAAGVLFVAVGFWTVLRRDTTGGREVHRLGPVMTVTLTIFWAELGDKSQLAAAGFAATTSAFILVWL
;
A
#
# COMPACT_ATOMS: atom_id res chain seq x y z
N MET A 1 13.38 22.62 18.80
CA MET A 1 12.83 21.30 18.39
C MET A 1 13.36 21.01 17.01
N THR A 2 14.32 20.10 16.92
CA THR A 2 15.18 19.87 15.76
C THR A 2 14.44 19.07 14.68
N THR A 3 14.76 19.29 13.41
CA THR A 3 14.16 18.68 12.21
C THR A 3 13.89 17.18 12.30
N ALA A 4 14.69 16.44 13.06
CA ALA A 4 14.49 15.02 13.37
C ALA A 4 13.15 14.71 14.04
N GLY A 5 12.65 15.58 14.92
CA GLY A 5 11.35 15.40 15.57
C GLY A 5 10.18 15.55 14.60
N TYR A 6 10.27 16.48 13.65
CA TYR A 6 9.27 16.64 12.59
C TYR A 6 9.29 15.48 11.61
N LEU A 7 10.47 14.98 11.22
CA LEU A 7 10.59 13.82 10.34
C LEU A 7 10.07 12.56 11.04
N PHE A 8 10.44 12.34 12.29
CA PHE A 8 9.92 11.23 13.08
C PHE A 8 8.39 11.30 13.23
N LEU A 9 7.82 12.48 13.49
CA LEU A 9 6.37 12.65 13.53
C LEU A 9 5.71 12.45 12.15
N ALA A 10 6.35 12.88 11.07
CA ALA A 10 5.84 12.69 9.71
C ALA A 10 5.92 11.23 9.23
N GLU A 11 6.98 10.52 9.62
CA GLU A 11 7.24 9.12 9.24
C GLU A 11 6.54 8.13 10.19
N ALA A 12 6.32 8.50 11.46
CA ALA A 12 5.56 7.72 12.43
C ALA A 12 4.03 7.93 12.31
N ALA A 13 3.59 8.98 11.65
CA ALA A 13 2.16 9.23 11.36
C ALA A 13 1.69 8.57 10.06
N ASP A 14 2.39 7.53 9.61
CA ASP A 14 1.92 6.75 8.48
C ASP A 14 0.66 5.95 8.85
N LYS A 15 -0.28 5.84 7.91
CA LYS A 15 -1.61 5.24 8.11
C LYS A 15 -1.49 3.83 8.66
N THR A 16 -0.54 3.06 8.12
CA THR A 16 -0.32 1.68 8.56
C THR A 16 0.23 1.60 9.97
N GLN A 17 1.10 2.51 10.39
CA GLN A 17 1.60 2.55 11.77
C GLN A 17 0.49 2.86 12.78
N LEU A 18 -0.40 3.80 12.46
CA LEU A 18 -1.57 4.10 13.30
C LEU A 18 -2.53 2.91 13.41
N ILE A 19 -2.78 2.19 12.31
CA ILE A 19 -3.60 0.98 12.29
C ILE A 19 -2.96 -0.13 13.14
N VAL A 20 -1.65 -0.33 13.02
CA VAL A 20 -0.92 -1.35 13.79
C VAL A 20 -0.96 -1.06 15.28
N ILE A 21 -0.74 0.18 15.70
CA ILE A 21 -0.83 0.58 17.12
C ILE A 21 -2.25 0.34 17.66
N ALA A 22 -3.28 0.69 16.88
CA ALA A 22 -4.68 0.48 17.27
C ALA A 22 -5.02 -1.01 17.47
N PHE A 23 -4.53 -1.89 16.60
CA PHE A 23 -4.74 -3.33 16.73
C PHE A 23 -3.88 -3.97 17.81
N ALA A 24 -2.62 -3.55 17.98
CA ALA A 24 -1.73 -4.06 19.02
C ALA A 24 -2.23 -3.76 20.44
N ALA A 25 -3.05 -2.73 20.62
CA ALA A 25 -3.72 -2.43 21.88
C ALA A 25 -4.87 -3.41 22.23
N ARG A 26 -5.41 -4.15 21.24
CA ARG A 26 -6.61 -5.00 21.41
C ARG A 26 -6.39 -6.47 21.07
N LEU A 27 -5.32 -6.80 20.33
CA LEU A 27 -5.00 -8.13 19.83
C LEU A 27 -3.57 -8.51 20.24
N PRO A 28 -3.26 -9.82 20.38
CA PRO A 28 -1.91 -10.24 20.71
C PRO A 28 -0.93 -9.85 19.59
N ALA A 29 0.21 -9.28 19.97
CA ALA A 29 1.21 -8.73 19.05
C ALA A 29 1.63 -9.71 17.94
N ARG A 30 1.70 -11.01 18.23
CA ARG A 30 2.04 -12.05 17.23
C ARG A 30 1.01 -12.15 16.10
N GLN A 31 -0.28 -11.96 16.40
CA GLN A 31 -1.34 -12.00 15.39
C GLN A 31 -1.38 -10.73 14.56
N VAL A 32 -1.12 -9.57 15.18
CA VAL A 32 -1.00 -8.29 14.48
C VAL A 32 0.19 -8.32 13.52
N LEU A 33 1.36 -8.75 14.00
CA LEU A 33 2.57 -8.88 13.18
C LEU A 33 2.36 -9.81 11.98
N ALA A 34 1.74 -10.98 12.20
CA ALA A 34 1.40 -11.89 11.11
C ALA A 34 0.46 -11.22 10.10
N GLY A 35 -0.53 -10.45 10.58
CA GLY A 35 -1.47 -9.75 9.71
C GLY A 35 -0.81 -8.66 8.86
N VAL A 36 0.11 -7.88 9.45
CA VAL A 36 0.91 -6.85 8.78
C VAL A 36 1.80 -7.45 7.69
N ILE A 37 2.54 -8.51 8.02
CA ILE A 37 3.42 -9.19 7.06
C ILE A 37 2.61 -9.72 5.88
N LEU A 38 1.48 -10.38 6.14
CA LEU A 38 0.60 -10.87 5.08
C LEU A 38 0.04 -9.74 4.21
N ALA A 39 -0.35 -8.61 4.81
CA ALA A 39 -0.82 -7.45 4.06
C ALA A 39 0.25 -6.90 3.12
N ALA A 40 1.47 -6.69 3.64
CA ALA A 40 2.59 -6.17 2.87
C ALA A 40 2.93 -7.08 1.67
N LEU A 41 2.97 -8.40 1.89
CA LEU A 41 3.21 -9.38 0.83
C LEU A 41 2.13 -9.35 -0.24
N LEU A 42 0.85 -9.25 0.15
CA LEU A 42 -0.27 -9.19 -0.79
C LEU A 42 -0.28 -7.89 -1.59
N VAL A 43 -0.02 -6.76 -0.93
CA VAL A 43 0.09 -5.44 -1.56
C VAL A 43 1.21 -5.44 -2.60
N ASN A 44 2.41 -5.89 -2.22
CA ASN A 44 3.55 -5.97 -3.13
C ASN A 44 3.28 -6.95 -4.28
N LEU A 45 2.71 -8.13 -3.99
CA LEU A 45 2.38 -9.11 -5.02
C LEU A 45 1.44 -8.53 -6.06
N LEU A 46 0.35 -7.91 -5.62
CA LEU A 46 -0.64 -7.32 -6.51
C LEU A 46 -0.04 -6.19 -7.34
N SER A 47 0.75 -5.32 -6.71
CA SER A 47 1.43 -4.22 -7.38
C SER A 47 2.39 -4.70 -8.47
N VAL A 48 3.24 -5.70 -8.16
CA VAL A 48 4.23 -6.24 -9.09
C VAL A 48 3.57 -7.05 -10.20
N THR A 49 2.55 -7.87 -9.90
CA THR A 49 1.81 -8.62 -10.91
C THR A 49 1.11 -7.67 -11.89
N VAL A 50 0.41 -6.64 -11.40
CA VAL A 50 -0.24 -5.65 -12.27
C VAL A 50 0.80 -4.89 -13.11
N GLY A 51 1.89 -4.44 -12.50
CA GLY A 51 2.98 -3.74 -13.20
C GLY A 51 3.63 -4.61 -14.28
N SER A 52 3.94 -5.87 -13.97
CA SER A 52 4.58 -6.81 -14.90
C SER A 52 3.66 -7.22 -16.06
N LEU A 53 2.37 -7.44 -15.80
CA LEU A 53 1.38 -7.74 -16.84
C LEU A 53 1.23 -6.56 -17.81
N LEU A 54 1.12 -5.34 -17.29
CA LEU A 54 1.08 -4.14 -18.13
C LEU A 54 2.40 -3.93 -18.89
N GLY A 55 3.54 -4.21 -18.25
CA GLY A 55 4.90 -4.15 -18.83
C GLY A 55 5.15 -5.10 -19.99
N SER A 56 4.54 -6.29 -19.95
CA SER A 56 4.64 -7.30 -21.00
C SER A 56 3.63 -7.10 -22.14
N ALA A 57 2.48 -6.48 -21.86
CA ALA A 57 1.44 -6.24 -22.86
C ALA A 57 1.66 -4.98 -23.71
N PHE A 58 2.44 -3.99 -23.23
CA PHE A 58 2.58 -2.69 -23.90
C PHE A 58 4.05 -2.28 -24.12
N PRO A 59 4.37 -1.54 -25.20
CA PRO A 59 5.71 -0.98 -25.40
C PRO A 59 6.10 -0.02 -24.27
N ARG A 60 7.37 -0.03 -23.87
CA ARG A 60 7.90 0.64 -22.66
C ARG A 60 7.56 2.13 -22.56
N THR A 61 7.66 2.88 -23.66
CA THR A 61 7.52 4.35 -23.68
C THR A 61 6.08 4.83 -23.42
N PRO A 62 5.04 4.35 -24.14
CA PRO A 62 3.66 4.73 -23.83
C PRO A 62 3.22 4.23 -22.46
N LEU A 63 3.74 3.10 -21.98
CA LEU A 63 3.41 2.59 -20.66
C LEU A 63 3.95 3.46 -19.52
N GLN A 64 5.19 3.96 -19.62
CA GLN A 64 5.75 4.89 -18.64
C GLN A 64 4.98 6.22 -18.60
N VAL A 65 4.61 6.76 -19.76
CA VAL A 65 3.81 7.98 -19.85
C VAL A 65 2.41 7.74 -19.28
N ALA A 66 1.77 6.62 -19.61
CA ALA A 66 0.46 6.25 -19.07
C ALA A 66 0.49 6.07 -17.55
N ALA A 67 1.50 5.39 -17.01
CA ALA A 67 1.68 5.23 -15.56
C ALA A 67 1.93 6.57 -14.85
N GLY A 68 2.75 7.45 -15.44
CA GLY A 68 2.96 8.81 -14.92
C GLY A 68 1.69 9.65 -14.93
N VAL A 69 0.91 9.60 -16.00
CA VAL A 69 -0.39 10.28 -16.11
C VAL A 69 -1.39 9.71 -15.09
N LEU A 70 -1.45 8.39 -14.94
CA LEU A 70 -2.29 7.74 -13.92
C LEU A 70 -1.88 8.16 -12.51
N PHE A 71 -0.58 8.25 -12.23
CA PHE A 71 -0.06 8.70 -10.95
C PHE A 71 -0.49 10.13 -10.62
N VAL A 72 -0.36 11.05 -11.58
CA VAL A 72 -0.80 12.44 -11.41
C VAL A 72 -2.32 12.51 -11.25
N ALA A 73 -3.07 11.75 -12.06
CA ALA A 73 -4.53 11.72 -12.01
C ALA A 73 -5.06 11.17 -10.67
N VAL A 74 -4.49 10.06 -10.18
CA VAL A 74 -4.83 9.49 -8.87
C VAL A 74 -4.41 10.45 -7.75
N GLY A 75 -3.23 11.07 -7.85
CA GLY A 75 -2.78 12.09 -6.90
C GLY A 75 -3.77 13.25 -6.80
N PHE A 76 -4.25 13.77 -7.93
CA PHE A 76 -5.26 14.83 -7.98
C PHE A 76 -6.62 14.37 -7.46
N TRP A 77 -7.07 13.17 -7.84
CA TRP A 77 -8.32 12.58 -7.40
C TRP A 77 -8.37 12.38 -5.89
N THR A 78 -7.27 11.90 -5.28
CA THR A 78 -7.14 11.71 -3.83
C THR A 78 -7.12 13.03 -3.07
N VAL A 79 -6.55 14.10 -3.64
CA VAL A 79 -6.61 15.44 -3.03
C VAL A 79 -8.01 16.03 -3.12
N LEU A 80 -8.74 15.76 -4.21
CA LEU A 80 -10.07 16.30 -4.46
C LEU A 80 -11.17 15.52 -3.71
N ARG A 81 -10.97 14.21 -3.50
CA ARG A 81 -11.84 13.37 -2.67
C ARG A 81 -11.35 13.35 -1.23
N ARG A 82 -11.98 14.17 -0.38
CA ARG A 82 -11.98 13.94 1.07
C ARG A 82 -12.97 12.82 1.40
N ASP A 83 -12.60 11.58 1.09
CA ASP A 83 -13.43 10.44 1.44
C ASP A 83 -13.25 10.12 2.94
N THR A 84 -14.29 10.44 3.70
CA THR A 84 -14.55 9.97 5.06
C THR A 84 -15.13 8.56 4.97
N THR A 85 -14.28 7.55 4.83
CA THR A 85 -14.76 6.16 4.77
C THR A 85 -14.81 5.56 6.17
N GLY A 86 -16.02 5.64 6.74
CA GLY A 86 -16.40 5.03 7.99
C GLY A 86 -16.21 3.50 8.01
N GLY A 87 -15.95 3.01 9.22
CA GLY A 87 -15.71 1.60 9.51
C GLY A 87 -16.82 0.70 8.99
N ARG A 88 -16.44 -0.29 8.20
CA ARG A 88 -17.27 -1.48 7.99
C ARG A 88 -16.75 -2.58 8.89
N GLU A 89 -17.53 -2.88 9.92
CA GLU A 89 -17.39 -4.07 10.73
C GLU A 89 -17.45 -5.33 9.85
N VAL A 90 -16.55 -6.29 10.10
CA VAL A 90 -16.72 -7.68 9.65
C VAL A 90 -16.45 -8.61 10.83
N HIS A 91 -17.45 -8.70 11.72
CA HIS A 91 -17.57 -9.70 12.77
C HIS A 91 -17.69 -11.11 12.14
N ARG A 92 -16.55 -11.75 11.82
CA ARG A 92 -16.39 -13.22 11.65
C ARG A 92 -14.98 -13.66 11.24
N LEU A 93 -14.10 -12.73 10.84
CA LEU A 93 -12.74 -13.05 10.42
C LEU A 93 -11.80 -13.03 11.63
N GLY A 94 -10.88 -13.99 11.72
CA GLY A 94 -9.92 -14.07 12.83
C GLY A 94 -9.00 -12.84 12.90
N PRO A 95 -8.41 -12.53 14.07
CA PRO A 95 -7.59 -11.33 14.30
C PRO A 95 -6.57 -11.00 13.21
N VAL A 96 -5.87 -12.02 12.70
CA VAL A 96 -4.87 -11.89 11.64
C VAL A 96 -5.50 -11.37 10.36
N MET A 97 -6.60 -11.97 9.92
CA MET A 97 -7.28 -11.62 8.67
C MET A 97 -7.89 -10.21 8.73
N THR A 98 -8.40 -9.81 9.90
CA THR A 98 -8.90 -8.45 10.12
C THR A 98 -7.78 -7.42 9.95
N VAL A 99 -6.61 -7.66 10.55
CA VAL A 99 -5.44 -6.78 10.39
C VAL A 99 -4.96 -6.77 8.94
N THR A 100 -4.85 -7.96 8.32
CA THR A 100 -4.43 -8.09 6.92
C THR A 100 -5.34 -7.30 5.99
N LEU A 101 -6.65 -7.50 6.06
CA LEU A 101 -7.60 -6.80 5.19
C LEU A 101 -7.64 -5.30 5.46
N THR A 102 -7.55 -4.89 6.73
CA THR A 102 -7.58 -3.46 7.08
C THR A 102 -6.36 -2.75 6.49
N ILE A 103 -5.17 -3.32 6.64
CA ILE A 103 -3.93 -2.74 6.08
C ILE A 103 -3.93 -2.85 4.56
N PHE A 104 -4.31 -4.01 4.01
CA PHE A 104 -4.39 -4.22 2.57
C PHE A 104 -5.27 -3.17 1.90
N TRP A 105 -6.47 -2.91 2.43
CA TRP A 105 -7.35 -1.86 1.91
C TRP A 105 -6.84 -0.44 2.17
N ALA A 106 -6.16 -0.21 3.30
CA ALA A 106 -5.58 1.09 3.61
C ALA A 106 -4.41 1.46 2.69
N GLU A 107 -3.63 0.45 2.27
CA GLU A 107 -2.48 0.57 1.37
C GLU A 107 -2.88 0.49 -0.12
N LEU A 108 -4.01 -0.17 -0.42
CA LEU A 108 -4.53 -0.29 -1.78
C LEU A 108 -4.82 1.08 -2.41
N GLY A 109 -4.08 1.41 -3.46
CA GLY A 109 -4.20 2.67 -4.18
C GLY A 109 -3.43 3.83 -3.56
N ASP A 110 -2.58 3.59 -2.56
CA ASP A 110 -1.64 4.60 -2.10
C ASP A 110 -0.53 4.87 -3.15
N LYS A 111 0.10 6.03 -3.03
CA LYS A 111 1.16 6.50 -3.94
C LYS A 111 2.32 5.50 -4.04
N SER A 112 2.60 4.79 -2.95
CA SER A 112 3.60 3.73 -2.85
C SER A 112 3.33 2.58 -3.84
N GLN A 113 2.08 2.11 -3.95
CA GLN A 113 1.70 1.04 -4.88
C GLN A 113 1.80 1.46 -6.33
N LEU A 114 1.40 2.70 -6.66
CA LEU A 114 1.54 3.19 -8.03
C LEU A 114 3.01 3.31 -8.44
N ALA A 115 3.89 3.70 -7.51
CA ALA A 115 5.33 3.72 -7.73
C ALA A 115 5.91 2.31 -7.91
N ALA A 116 5.52 1.36 -7.06
CA ALA A 116 5.96 -0.03 -7.14
C ALA A 116 5.49 -0.71 -8.44
N ALA A 117 4.23 -0.49 -8.86
CA ALA A 117 3.69 -1.00 -10.11
C ALA A 117 4.42 -0.38 -11.33
N GLY A 118 4.71 0.92 -11.29
CA GLY A 118 5.49 1.61 -12.33
C GLY A 118 6.91 1.07 -12.43
N PHE A 119 7.56 0.80 -11.30
CA PHE A 119 8.91 0.20 -11.28
C PHE A 119 8.91 -1.23 -11.82
N ALA A 120 7.94 -2.06 -11.40
CA ALA A 120 7.74 -3.43 -11.88
C ALA A 120 7.46 -3.49 -13.39
N ALA A 121 6.78 -2.48 -13.95
CA ALA A 121 6.51 -2.39 -15.38
C ALA A 121 7.77 -2.16 -16.23
N THR A 122 8.84 -1.60 -15.64
CA THR A 122 10.08 -1.26 -16.37
C THR A 122 11.20 -2.30 -16.21
N THR A 123 11.10 -3.14 -15.17
CA THR A 123 12.14 -4.08 -14.74
C THR A 123 11.70 -5.53 -14.96
N SER A 124 12.55 -6.33 -15.62
CA SER A 124 12.26 -7.75 -15.91
C SER A 124 12.42 -8.68 -14.69
N ALA A 125 12.87 -8.17 -13.55
CA ALA A 125 13.23 -8.93 -12.35
C ALA A 125 12.08 -8.97 -11.33
N PHE A 126 11.06 -9.79 -11.61
CA PHE A 126 9.85 -9.93 -10.78
C PHE A 126 10.13 -10.17 -9.28
N ILE A 127 11.03 -11.11 -8.97
CA ILE A 127 11.34 -11.51 -7.58
C ILE A 127 12.05 -10.40 -6.79
N LEU A 128 12.91 -9.60 -7.44
CA LEU A 128 13.66 -8.52 -6.78
C LEU A 128 12.80 -7.27 -6.54
N VAL A 129 11.74 -7.09 -7.33
CA VAL A 129 10.79 -5.97 -7.12
C VAL A 129 9.72 -6.33 -6.10
N TRP A 130 9.45 -7.63 -5.93
CA TRP A 130 8.43 -8.12 -5.02
C TRP A 130 8.88 -8.18 -3.54
N LEU A 131 10.15 -8.52 -3.31
CA LEU A 131 10.76 -8.65 -1.98
C LEU A 131 11.19 -7.30 -1.41
#